data_AF-A0A258KYP6-F1
#
_entry.id   AF-A0A258KYP6-F1
#
_cell.length_a   1.000
_cell.length_b   1.000
_cell.length_c   1.000
_cell.angle_alpha   90.00
_cell.angle_beta   90.00
_cell.angle_gamma   90.00
#
_symmetry.space_group_name_H-M   'P 1'
#
loop_
_entity.id
_entity.type
_entity.pdbx_description
1 polymer ?
#
loop_
_entity_poly.entity_id
_entity_poly.type
_entity_poly.pdbx_seq_one_letter_code
_entity_poly.pdbx_strand_id
1 'polypeptide(L)'
;MASGAVDLLTVGAVGTISFGVGAIVLFNIGSSMPKDPIVGKALCFFEVPYESDEGHCFKTRLKQGLTEMERVYEQQKEEREQEFQQKERELDATIKKRTEELAALEQRRQTLEGEKAQIIQARSDLEGQIKKLEEIERSSTSFNLFTARPWKRGLRVTTGIEYKSFVQNQEWVKSWCYVHFETSGGLMAQLDLGTRWSNGTQNEGENNAAALQAAGFSALEVAEARQLCAFPAAGR
;
A
#
# COMPACT_ATOMS: atom_id res chain seq x y z
N MET A 1 -41.73 2.55 -9.40
CA MET A 1 -42.91 2.50 -10.29
C MET A 1 -43.76 3.72 -10.00
N ALA A 2 -44.33 4.28 -11.05
CA ALA A 2 -44.90 5.62 -11.18
C ALA A 2 -45.96 6.02 -10.13
N SER A 3 -45.80 7.21 -9.54
CA SER A 3 -46.93 8.12 -9.27
C SER A 3 -46.91 9.14 -10.41
N GLY A 4 -47.88 9.10 -11.33
CA GLY A 4 -49.18 9.71 -11.05
C GLY A 4 -49.14 11.14 -11.56
N ALA A 5 -48.94 11.29 -12.88
CA ALA A 5 -49.13 12.56 -13.57
C ALA A 5 -50.61 12.91 -13.47
N VAL A 6 -50.95 13.76 -12.51
CA VAL A 6 -52.25 14.41 -12.47
C VAL A 6 -52.20 15.50 -13.53
N ASP A 7 -53.01 15.26 -14.54
CA ASP A 7 -53.15 15.97 -15.80
C ASP A 7 -53.40 17.48 -15.57
N LEU A 8 -52.44 18.30 -16.02
CA LEU A 8 -52.45 19.76 -15.90
C LEU A 8 -53.61 20.41 -16.71
N LEU A 9 -54.24 19.63 -17.59
CA LEU A 9 -55.38 20.06 -18.41
C LEU A 9 -56.71 20.06 -17.65
N THR A 10 -56.86 19.26 -16.60
CA THR A 10 -58.13 19.15 -15.86
C THR A 10 -58.34 20.31 -14.88
N VAL A 11 -57.25 20.90 -14.37
CA VAL A 11 -57.30 22.10 -13.50
C VAL A 11 -57.68 23.35 -14.31
N GLY A 12 -57.37 23.38 -15.60
CA GLY A 12 -57.75 24.48 -16.50
C GLY A 12 -59.25 24.53 -16.86
N ALA A 13 -59.95 23.38 -16.82
CA ALA A 13 -61.35 23.30 -17.26
C ALA A 13 -62.38 23.55 -16.15
N VAL A 14 -62.03 23.39 -14.87
CA VAL A 14 -62.97 23.60 -13.75
C VAL A 14 -63.02 25.07 -13.32
N GLY A 15 -62.01 25.89 -13.67
CA GLY A 15 -61.97 27.32 -13.34
C GLY A 15 -62.85 28.22 -14.23
N THR A 16 -63.27 27.74 -15.41
CA THR A 16 -63.98 28.58 -16.40
C THR A 16 -65.50 28.56 -16.26
N ILE A 17 -66.08 27.53 -15.61
CA ILE A 17 -67.54 27.40 -15.52
C ILE A 17 -68.12 28.15 -14.31
N SER A 18 -67.35 28.33 -13.23
CA SER A 18 -67.79 29.04 -12.03
C SER A 18 -67.81 30.57 -12.16
N PHE A 19 -67.11 31.14 -13.14
CA PHE A 19 -67.21 32.58 -13.48
C PHE A 19 -68.45 32.94 -14.30
N GLY A 20 -69.03 31.98 -15.04
CA GLY A 20 -70.14 32.25 -15.97
C GLY A 20 -71.47 32.60 -15.30
N VAL A 21 -71.75 32.05 -14.11
CA VAL A 21 -73.04 32.25 -13.44
C VAL A 21 -73.02 33.49 -12.52
N GLY A 22 -71.87 33.82 -11.92
CA GLY A 22 -71.72 35.02 -11.08
C GLY A 22 -71.82 36.33 -11.87
N ALA A 23 -71.36 36.34 -13.13
CA ALA A 23 -71.41 37.51 -14.00
C ALA A 23 -72.84 37.94 -14.38
N ILE A 24 -73.78 37.00 -14.48
CA ILE A 24 -75.16 37.28 -14.90
C ILE A 24 -75.97 37.94 -13.78
N VAL A 25 -75.69 37.61 -12.51
CA VAL A 25 -76.38 38.23 -11.36
C VAL A 25 -75.89 39.66 -11.11
N LEU A 26 -74.59 39.94 -11.32
CA LEU A 26 -74.03 41.29 -11.18
C LEU A 26 -74.48 42.26 -12.28
N PHE A 27 -74.79 41.75 -13.48
CA PHE A 27 -75.29 42.59 -14.58
C PHE A 27 -76.66 43.23 -14.29
N ASN A 28 -77.47 42.60 -13.42
CA ASN A 28 -78.83 43.08 -13.15
C ASN A 28 -78.90 44.10 -11.99
N ILE A 29 -77.84 44.21 -11.17
CA ILE A 29 -77.80 45.18 -10.06
C ILE A 29 -77.12 46.49 -10.49
N GLY A 30 -76.20 46.45 -11.47
CA GLY A 30 -75.44 47.62 -11.93
C GLY A 30 -76.24 48.71 -12.62
N SER A 31 -77.46 48.42 -13.11
CA SER A 31 -78.31 49.38 -13.83
C SER A 31 -79.11 50.33 -12.93
N SER A 32 -79.01 50.21 -11.59
CA SER A 32 -79.88 50.93 -10.65
C SER A 32 -79.19 51.78 -9.58
N MET A 33 -77.86 51.92 -9.57
CA MET A 33 -77.16 52.70 -8.54
C MET A 33 -76.72 54.11 -9.00
N PRO A 34 -76.70 55.11 -8.08
CA PRO A 34 -76.48 56.51 -8.44
C PRO A 34 -75.01 56.80 -8.77
N LYS A 35 -74.78 57.81 -9.61
CA LYS A 35 -73.47 58.29 -10.04
C LYS A 35 -72.78 59.07 -8.91
N ASP A 36 -72.11 58.36 -8.00
CA ASP A 36 -71.23 58.96 -6.99
C ASP A 36 -69.74 58.63 -7.25
N PRO A 37 -68.81 59.58 -7.06
CA PRO A 37 -67.39 59.44 -7.39
C PRO A 37 -66.62 58.45 -6.48
N ILE A 38 -67.20 58.07 -5.34
CA ILE A 38 -66.61 57.07 -4.43
C ILE A 38 -66.77 55.66 -5.02
N VAL A 39 -67.85 55.41 -5.77
CA VAL A 39 -68.16 54.11 -6.38
C VAL A 39 -67.20 53.80 -7.53
N GLY A 40 -66.81 54.81 -8.33
CA GLY A 40 -65.83 54.65 -9.42
C GLY A 40 -64.44 54.21 -8.94
N LYS A 41 -63.99 54.70 -7.77
CA LYS A 41 -62.71 54.27 -7.17
C LYS A 41 -62.74 52.85 -6.62
N ALA A 42 -63.88 52.42 -6.04
CA ALA A 42 -64.05 51.05 -5.59
C ALA A 42 -64.10 50.07 -6.78
N LEU A 43 -64.80 50.42 -7.87
CA LEU A 43 -64.91 49.58 -9.06
C LEU A 43 -63.58 49.39 -9.81
N CYS A 44 -62.68 50.39 -9.79
CA CYS A 44 -61.30 50.26 -10.28
C CYS A 44 -60.44 49.26 -9.49
N PHE A 45 -60.73 49.08 -8.19
CA PHE A 45 -60.04 48.11 -7.33
C PHE A 45 -60.62 46.69 -7.49
N PHE A 46 -61.90 46.57 -7.86
CA PHE A 46 -62.67 45.32 -7.99
C PHE A 46 -62.83 44.79 -9.44
N GLU A 47 -62.05 45.28 -10.40
CA GLU A 47 -61.99 44.75 -11.79
C GLU A 47 -63.29 44.79 -12.61
N VAL A 48 -64.21 45.73 -12.35
CA VAL A 48 -65.42 45.88 -13.18
C VAL A 48 -65.25 47.05 -14.16
N PRO A 49 -65.41 46.85 -15.48
CA PRO A 49 -65.29 47.94 -16.46
C PRO A 49 -66.47 48.91 -16.29
N TYR A 50 -66.18 50.16 -15.92
CA TYR A 50 -67.15 51.25 -15.85
C TYR A 50 -67.02 52.11 -17.11
N GLU A 51 -68.14 52.33 -17.82
CA GLU A 51 -68.25 52.93 -19.16
C GLU A 51 -67.86 54.43 -19.26
N SER A 52 -67.35 55.03 -18.17
CA SER A 52 -67.12 56.48 -18.09
C SER A 52 -65.69 56.87 -17.67
N ASP A 53 -64.73 55.94 -17.64
CA ASP A 53 -63.32 56.28 -17.40
C ASP A 53 -62.47 55.80 -18.57
N GLU A 54 -62.44 56.61 -19.64
CA GLU A 54 -61.68 56.40 -20.88
C GLU A 54 -60.19 56.19 -20.58
N GLY A 55 -59.79 54.93 -20.37
CA GLY A 55 -58.41 54.47 -20.36
C GLY A 55 -57.52 54.96 -19.21
N HIS A 56 -58.00 55.80 -18.30
CA HIS A 56 -57.15 56.36 -17.23
C HIS A 56 -56.81 55.31 -16.16
N CYS A 57 -57.77 54.48 -15.75
CA CYS A 57 -57.56 53.41 -14.78
C CYS A 57 -56.68 52.27 -15.33
N PHE A 58 -56.89 51.86 -16.60
CA PHE A 58 -56.06 50.86 -17.28
C PHE A 58 -54.62 51.33 -17.51
N LYS A 59 -54.41 52.58 -17.98
CA LYS A 59 -53.06 53.15 -18.14
C LYS A 59 -52.31 53.25 -16.82
N THR A 60 -53.01 53.60 -15.73
CA THR A 60 -52.40 53.70 -14.40
C THR A 60 -51.97 52.32 -13.90
N ARG A 61 -52.82 51.30 -14.06
CA ARG A 61 -52.50 49.92 -13.69
C ARG A 61 -51.39 49.31 -14.56
N LEU A 62 -51.40 49.56 -15.86
CA LEU A 62 -50.32 49.15 -16.75
C LEU A 62 -48.99 49.79 -16.36
N LYS A 63 -48.97 51.10 -16.07
CA LYS A 63 -47.76 51.78 -15.60
C LYS A 63 -47.26 51.18 -14.30
N GLN A 64 -48.14 50.95 -13.32
CA GLN A 64 -47.78 50.32 -12.05
C GLN A 64 -47.25 48.89 -12.25
N GLY A 65 -47.91 48.08 -13.09
CA GLY A 65 -47.47 46.73 -13.42
C GLY A 65 -46.15 46.70 -14.19
N LEU A 66 -45.91 47.65 -15.08
CA LEU A 66 -44.64 47.78 -15.81
C LEU A 66 -43.50 48.16 -14.86
N THR A 67 -43.72 49.13 -13.97
CA THR A 67 -42.71 49.51 -12.97
C THR A 67 -42.44 48.40 -11.95
N GLU A 68 -43.46 47.64 -11.54
CA GLU A 68 -43.25 46.51 -10.64
C GLU A 68 -42.53 45.36 -11.35
N MET A 69 -42.84 45.09 -12.62
CA MET A 69 -42.13 44.10 -13.42
C MET A 69 -40.67 44.52 -13.67
N GLU A 70 -40.42 45.79 -13.98
CA GLU A 70 -39.06 46.35 -14.14
C GLU A 70 -38.26 46.21 -12.84
N ARG A 71 -38.86 46.55 -11.69
CA ARG A 71 -38.26 46.38 -10.37
C ARG A 71 -37.93 44.92 -10.06
N VAL A 72 -38.84 43.99 -10.33
CA VAL A 72 -38.62 42.54 -10.13
C VAL A 72 -37.53 42.03 -11.08
N TYR A 73 -37.49 42.51 -12.33
CA TYR A 73 -36.47 42.12 -13.29
C TYR A 73 -35.08 42.61 -12.87
N GLU A 74 -34.96 43.86 -12.41
CA GLU A 74 -33.72 44.41 -11.87
C GLU A 74 -33.24 43.62 -10.63
N GLN A 75 -34.15 43.30 -9.70
CA GLN A 75 -33.82 42.47 -8.54
C GLN A 75 -33.32 41.07 -8.93
N GLN A 76 -34.02 40.37 -9.84
CA GLN A 76 -33.60 39.06 -10.31
C GLN A 76 -32.29 39.09 -11.11
N LYS A 77 -31.98 40.22 -11.73
CA LYS A 77 -30.70 40.42 -12.43
C LYS A 77 -29.57 40.57 -11.42
N GLU A 78 -29.75 41.42 -10.40
CA GLU A 78 -28.77 41.59 -9.32
C GLU A 78 -28.52 40.29 -8.55
N GLU A 79 -29.57 39.54 -8.21
CA GLU A 79 -29.45 38.25 -7.52
C GLU A 79 -28.66 37.23 -8.37
N ARG A 80 -28.94 37.14 -9.67
CA ARG A 80 -28.18 36.24 -10.57
C ARG A 80 -26.73 36.67 -10.75
N GLU A 81 -26.45 37.97 -10.82
CA GLU A 81 -25.08 38.47 -10.89
C GLU A 81 -24.30 38.14 -9.61
N GLN A 82 -24.93 38.26 -8.43
CA GLN A 82 -24.33 37.86 -7.16
C GLN A 82 -24.08 36.35 -7.07
N GLU A 83 -25.07 35.52 -7.45
CA GLU A 83 -24.89 34.07 -7.49
C GLU A 83 -23.78 33.65 -8.45
N PHE A 84 -23.70 34.29 -9.62
CA PHE A 84 -22.66 34.00 -10.59
C PHE A 84 -21.28 34.33 -10.04
N GLN A 85 -21.11 35.51 -9.45
CA GLN A 85 -19.85 35.89 -8.80
C GLN A 85 -19.46 34.98 -7.65
N GLN A 86 -20.43 34.50 -6.86
CA GLN A 86 -20.16 33.52 -5.81
C GLN A 86 -19.67 32.19 -6.39
N LYS A 87 -20.38 31.66 -7.40
CA LYS A 87 -19.99 30.41 -8.07
C LYS A 87 -18.63 30.51 -8.75
N GLU A 88 -18.30 31.66 -9.33
CA GLU A 88 -16.98 31.90 -9.94
C GLU A 88 -15.87 31.82 -8.88
N ARG A 89 -16.04 32.48 -7.72
CA ARG A 89 -15.08 32.42 -6.62
C ARG A 89 -14.96 31.01 -6.03
N GLU A 90 -16.07 30.29 -5.88
CA GLU A 90 -16.07 28.90 -5.40
C GLU A 90 -15.36 27.95 -6.38
N LEU A 91 -15.58 28.14 -7.68
CA LEU A 91 -14.92 27.36 -8.72
C LEU A 91 -13.42 27.65 -8.73
N ASP A 92 -13.01 28.92 -8.67
CA ASP A 92 -11.60 29.31 -8.59
C ASP A 92 -10.91 28.73 -7.34
N ALA A 93 -11.57 28.77 -6.18
CA ALA A 93 -11.06 28.16 -4.97
C ALA A 93 -10.91 26.64 -5.12
N THR A 94 -11.86 25.98 -5.78
CA THR A 94 -11.82 24.54 -6.04
C THR A 94 -10.72 24.17 -7.03
N ILE A 95 -10.57 24.93 -8.12
CA ILE A 95 -9.51 24.74 -9.11
C ILE A 95 -8.16 24.88 -8.41
N LYS A 96 -7.95 25.94 -7.64
CA LYS A 96 -6.71 26.16 -6.89
C LYS A 96 -6.40 24.98 -5.96
N LYS A 97 -7.38 24.52 -5.18
CA LYS A 97 -7.23 23.37 -4.29
C LYS A 97 -6.85 22.09 -5.06
N ARG A 98 -7.51 21.81 -6.19
CA ARG A 98 -7.20 20.65 -7.03
C ARG A 98 -5.81 20.74 -7.65
N THR A 99 -5.39 21.93 -8.08
CA THR A 99 -4.04 22.15 -8.61
C THR A 99 -2.98 21.91 -7.53
N GLU A 100 -3.20 22.38 -6.31
CA GLU A 100 -2.31 22.12 -5.17
C GLU A 100 -2.25 20.62 -4.83
N GLU A 101 -3.40 19.92 -4.80
CA GLU A 101 -3.46 18.47 -4.59
C GLU A 101 -2.71 17.70 -5.68
N LEU A 102 -2.87 18.09 -6.96
CA LEU A 102 -2.16 17.46 -8.08
C LEU A 102 -0.65 17.69 -7.99
N ALA A 103 -0.20 18.89 -7.65
CA ALA A 103 1.21 19.19 -7.47
C ALA A 103 1.83 18.36 -6.34
N ALA A 104 1.12 18.21 -5.20
CA ALA A 104 1.56 17.39 -4.09
C ALA A 104 1.64 15.89 -4.45
N LEU A 105 0.65 15.39 -5.21
CA LEU A 105 0.65 14.00 -5.68
C LEU A 105 1.79 13.72 -6.67
N GLU A 106 2.08 14.65 -7.58
CA GLU A 106 3.17 14.52 -8.53
C GLU A 106 4.53 14.51 -7.83
N GLN A 107 4.74 15.38 -6.83
CA GLN A 107 5.95 15.36 -6.00
C GLN A 107 6.11 14.02 -5.26
N ARG A 108 5.02 13.49 -4.70
CA ARG A 108 5.04 12.18 -4.03
C ARG A 108 5.36 11.05 -5.00
N ARG A 109 4.81 11.10 -6.21
CA ARG A 109 5.11 10.13 -7.27
C ARG A 109 6.59 10.14 -7.63
N GLN A 110 7.19 11.31 -7.85
CA GLN A 110 8.62 11.43 -8.16
C GLN A 110 9.50 10.88 -7.04
N THR A 111 9.13 11.15 -5.78
CA THR A 111 9.84 10.61 -4.61
C THR A 111 9.78 9.07 -4.59
N LEU A 112 8.59 8.49 -4.80
CA LEU A 112 8.40 7.04 -4.84
C LEU A 112 9.12 6.38 -6.03
N GLU A 113 9.17 7.04 -7.19
CA GLU A 113 9.95 6.56 -8.34
C GLU A 113 11.46 6.54 -8.03
N GLY A 114 11.96 7.55 -7.30
CA GLY A 114 13.33 7.59 -6.78
C GLY A 114 13.62 6.46 -5.79
N GLU A 115 12.74 6.25 -4.79
CA GLU A 115 12.86 5.16 -3.83
C GLU A 115 12.83 3.78 -4.51
N LYS A 116 11.94 3.60 -5.50
CA LYS A 116 11.87 2.37 -6.29
C LYS A 116 13.18 2.09 -7.02
N ALA A 117 13.81 3.10 -7.63
CA ALA A 117 15.10 2.95 -8.28
C ALA A 117 16.20 2.54 -7.30
N GLN A 118 16.21 3.13 -6.10
CA GLN A 118 17.16 2.76 -5.04
C GLN A 118 16.97 1.32 -4.57
N ILE A 119 15.73 0.87 -4.38
CA ILE A 119 15.42 -0.51 -3.98
C ILE A 119 15.86 -1.50 -5.06
N ILE A 120 15.64 -1.18 -6.34
CA ILE A 120 16.09 -2.03 -7.46
C ILE A 120 17.61 -2.15 -7.46
N GLN A 121 18.33 -1.05 -7.24
CA GLN A 121 19.78 -1.07 -7.15
C GLN A 121 20.27 -1.91 -5.98
N ALA A 122 19.71 -1.70 -4.77
CA ALA A 122 20.06 -2.46 -3.58
C ALA A 122 19.80 -3.96 -3.76
N ARG A 123 18.71 -4.34 -4.44
CA ARG A 123 18.42 -5.74 -4.79
C ARG A 123 19.49 -6.32 -5.71
N SER A 124 19.87 -5.60 -6.76
CA SER A 124 20.94 -6.04 -7.67
C SER A 124 22.27 -6.23 -6.93
N ASP A 125 22.61 -5.32 -6.03
CA ASP A 125 23.85 -5.41 -5.24
C ASP A 125 23.83 -6.62 -4.29
N LEU A 126 22.69 -6.89 -3.63
CA LEU A 126 22.49 -8.07 -2.78
C LEU A 126 22.57 -9.37 -3.59
N GLU A 127 21.94 -9.44 -4.77
CA GLU A 127 22.04 -10.60 -5.66
C GLU A 127 23.50 -10.83 -6.11
N GLY A 128 24.28 -9.77 -6.32
CA GLY A 128 25.71 -9.85 -6.59
C GLY A 128 26.52 -10.40 -5.39
N GLN A 129 26.20 -9.97 -4.17
CA GLN A 129 26.82 -10.48 -2.95
C GLN A 129 26.50 -11.95 -2.71
N ILE A 130 25.26 -12.38 -2.94
CA ILE A 130 24.85 -13.79 -2.84
C ILE A 130 25.69 -14.65 -3.80
N LYS A 131 25.84 -14.25 -5.07
CA LYS A 131 26.68 -14.99 -6.02
C LYS A 131 28.13 -15.12 -5.57
N LYS A 132 28.71 -14.06 -4.99
CA LYS A 132 30.07 -14.11 -4.43
C LYS A 132 30.14 -15.07 -3.24
N LEU A 133 29.13 -15.06 -2.37
CA LEU A 133 29.04 -16.01 -1.25
C LEU A 133 28.90 -17.45 -1.74
N GLU A 134 28.09 -17.71 -2.77
CA GLU A 134 27.96 -19.02 -3.41
C GLU A 134 29.27 -19.48 -4.06
N GLU A 135 30.03 -18.58 -4.67
CA GLU A 135 31.34 -18.88 -5.25
C GLU A 135 32.37 -19.19 -4.16
N ILE A 136 32.38 -18.41 -3.07
CA ILE A 136 33.20 -18.70 -1.89
C ILE A 136 32.81 -20.05 -1.29
N GLU A 137 31.52 -20.34 -1.15
CA GLU A 137 31.03 -21.64 -0.67
C GLU A 137 31.50 -22.78 -1.58
N ARG A 138 31.35 -22.65 -2.90
CA ARG A 138 31.85 -23.64 -3.87
C ARG A 138 33.36 -23.85 -3.75
N SER A 139 34.12 -22.77 -3.58
CA SER A 139 35.58 -22.83 -3.42
C SER A 139 36.03 -23.37 -2.06
N SER A 140 35.18 -23.28 -1.04
CA SER A 140 35.45 -23.65 0.36
C SER A 140 34.66 -24.89 0.80
N THR A 141 34.27 -25.75 -0.15
CA THR A 141 33.43 -26.95 0.03
C THR A 141 34.00 -27.99 1.00
N SER A 142 35.25 -27.85 1.46
CA SER A 142 35.64 -28.48 2.71
C SER A 142 36.61 -27.65 3.54
N PHE A 143 36.41 -27.66 4.86
CA PHE A 143 37.37 -27.09 5.81
C PHE A 143 37.69 -28.12 6.89
N ASN A 144 38.94 -28.08 7.36
CA ASN A 144 39.48 -29.04 8.31
C ASN A 144 39.69 -28.37 9.67
N LEU A 145 39.10 -28.94 10.73
CA LEU A 145 39.38 -28.57 12.12
C LEU A 145 40.32 -29.59 12.76
N PHE A 146 41.30 -29.10 13.50
CA PHE A 146 42.28 -29.94 14.19
C PHE A 146 42.17 -29.77 15.70
N THR A 147 42.08 -30.87 16.42
CA THR A 147 42.15 -30.91 17.88
C THR A 147 43.33 -31.77 18.31
N ALA A 148 44.21 -31.25 19.16
CA ALA A 148 45.41 -31.96 19.61
C ALA A 148 45.39 -32.18 21.12
N ARG A 149 45.34 -33.44 21.56
CA ARG A 149 45.40 -33.84 22.97
C ARG A 149 46.80 -34.30 23.35
N PRO A 150 47.33 -33.90 24.52
CA PRO A 150 48.61 -34.38 24.97
C PRO A 150 48.55 -35.89 25.21
N TRP A 151 49.64 -36.57 24.87
CA TRP A 151 49.85 -37.99 25.06
C TRP A 151 51.30 -38.25 25.51
N LYS A 152 51.62 -39.50 25.83
CA LYS A 152 52.89 -39.92 26.43
C LYS A 152 54.12 -39.40 25.67
N ARG A 153 55.24 -39.29 26.39
CA ARG A 153 56.55 -38.89 25.84
C ARG A 153 56.56 -37.50 25.18
N GLY A 154 55.68 -36.59 25.64
CA GLY A 154 55.54 -35.24 25.09
C GLY A 154 54.85 -35.19 23.72
N LEU A 155 54.36 -36.32 23.22
CA LEU A 155 53.67 -36.41 21.93
C LEU A 155 52.22 -35.93 22.05
N ARG A 156 51.58 -35.69 20.91
CA ARG A 156 50.18 -35.27 20.86
C ARG A 156 49.41 -36.13 19.88
N VAL A 157 48.21 -36.52 20.29
CA VAL A 157 47.22 -37.16 19.42
C VAL A 157 46.42 -36.06 18.76
N THR A 158 46.53 -35.97 17.43
CA THR A 158 45.84 -34.98 16.63
C THR A 158 44.67 -35.64 15.91
N THR A 159 43.48 -35.08 16.08
CA THR A 159 42.28 -35.46 15.33
C THR A 159 41.91 -34.34 14.37
N GLY A 160 41.88 -34.67 13.08
CA GLY A 160 41.34 -33.82 12.02
C GLY A 160 39.87 -34.17 11.75
N ILE A 161 39.04 -33.17 11.50
CA ILE A 161 37.64 -33.33 11.09
C ILE A 161 37.40 -32.45 9.86
N GLU A 162 36.97 -33.08 8.77
CA GLU A 162 36.55 -32.42 7.54
C GLU A 162 35.04 -32.16 7.56
N TYR A 163 34.66 -30.91 7.32
CA TYR A 163 33.28 -30.46 7.22
C TYR A 163 32.92 -30.08 5.79
N LYS A 164 31.65 -30.27 5.42
CA LYS A 164 31.13 -30.05 4.07
C LYS A 164 30.92 -28.57 3.71
N SER A 165 30.73 -27.70 4.70
CA SER A 165 30.56 -26.26 4.47
C SER A 165 30.83 -25.47 5.74
N PHE A 166 31.44 -24.28 5.60
CA PHE A 166 31.69 -23.35 6.70
C PHE A 166 30.40 -22.83 7.34
N VAL A 167 29.31 -22.72 6.55
CA VAL A 167 28.00 -22.23 7.00
C VAL A 167 27.19 -23.34 7.66
N GLN A 168 27.31 -24.57 7.14
CA GLN A 168 26.67 -25.77 7.68
C GLN A 168 27.68 -26.64 8.44
N ASN A 169 28.33 -26.05 9.46
CA ASN A 169 29.35 -26.69 10.29
C ASN A 169 28.86 -27.92 11.09
N GLN A 170 27.60 -28.33 10.93
CA GLN A 170 27.02 -29.52 11.56
C GLN A 170 27.18 -30.78 10.69
N GLU A 171 27.47 -30.63 9.39
CA GLU A 171 27.67 -31.74 8.46
C GLU A 171 29.16 -32.03 8.26
N TRP A 172 29.72 -32.92 9.10
CA TRP A 172 31.07 -33.45 8.89
C TRP A 172 31.06 -34.63 7.91
N VAL A 173 32.17 -34.89 7.23
CA VAL A 173 32.31 -35.90 6.18
C VAL A 173 33.25 -37.02 6.64
N LYS A 174 34.44 -36.64 7.09
CA LYS A 174 35.53 -37.55 7.45
C LYS A 174 36.25 -37.02 8.68
N SER A 175 36.68 -37.91 9.55
CA SER A 175 37.60 -37.58 10.63
C SER A 175 38.73 -38.61 10.66
N TRP A 176 39.95 -38.15 10.94
CA TRP A 176 41.14 -38.98 11.04
C TRP A 176 41.94 -38.60 12.28
N CYS A 177 42.62 -39.57 12.86
CA CYS A 177 43.36 -39.41 14.09
C CYS A 177 44.76 -40.00 13.92
N TYR A 178 45.78 -39.25 14.31
CA TYR A 178 47.17 -39.64 14.15
C TYR A 178 48.07 -39.05 15.25
N VAL A 179 49.29 -39.60 15.36
CA VAL A 179 50.37 -39.07 16.19
C VAL A 179 51.58 -38.83 15.33
N HIS A 180 52.14 -37.62 15.41
CA HIS A 180 53.47 -37.36 14.87
C HIS A 180 54.53 -37.66 15.93
N PHE A 181 55.62 -38.31 15.51
CA PHE A 181 56.76 -38.58 16.36
C PHE A 181 58.05 -38.52 15.53
N GLU A 182 59.16 -38.28 16.22
CA GLU A 182 60.49 -38.30 15.61
C GLU A 182 61.11 -39.69 15.79
N THR A 183 61.66 -40.25 14.71
CA THR A 183 62.38 -41.52 14.73
C THR A 183 63.80 -41.33 15.26
N SER A 184 64.47 -42.41 15.65
CA SER A 184 65.88 -42.36 16.11
C SER A 184 66.87 -41.76 15.09
N GLY A 185 66.49 -41.66 13.81
CA GLY A 185 67.26 -41.01 12.75
C GLY A 185 66.91 -39.54 12.50
N GLY A 186 66.08 -38.91 13.32
CA GLY A 186 65.68 -37.49 13.18
C GLY A 186 64.61 -37.23 12.10
N LEU A 187 64.00 -38.28 11.54
CA LEU A 187 62.91 -38.15 10.58
C LEU A 187 61.56 -38.15 11.30
N MET A 188 60.67 -37.22 10.90
CA MET A 188 59.29 -37.17 11.36
C MET A 188 58.48 -38.29 10.71
N ALA A 189 57.84 -39.11 11.54
CA ALA A 189 56.92 -40.16 11.13
C ALA A 189 55.52 -39.90 11.69
N GLN A 190 54.52 -40.52 11.06
CA GLN A 190 53.13 -40.45 11.47
C GLN A 190 52.62 -41.87 11.77
N LEU A 191 51.99 -42.03 12.92
CA LEU A 191 51.22 -43.23 13.26
C LEU A 191 49.73 -42.91 13.10
N ASP A 192 49.08 -43.57 12.15
CA ASP A 192 47.63 -43.47 11.96
C ASP A 192 46.90 -44.32 13.01
N LEU A 193 46.07 -43.67 13.82
CA LEU A 193 45.34 -44.33 14.90
C LEU A 193 43.97 -44.83 14.42
N GLY A 194 43.37 -44.12 13.46
CA GLY A 194 42.11 -44.53 12.83
C GLY A 194 41.41 -43.42 12.08
N THR A 195 40.38 -43.81 11.35
CA THR A 195 39.52 -42.92 10.58
C THR A 195 38.05 -43.25 10.81
N ARG A 196 37.22 -42.22 10.88
CA ARG A 196 35.77 -42.34 11.01
C ARG A 196 35.08 -41.53 9.93
N TRP A 197 33.99 -42.04 9.37
CA TRP A 197 33.15 -41.34 8.39
C TRP A 197 31.80 -40.98 9.01
N SER A 198 31.14 -39.98 8.42
CA SER A 198 29.88 -39.45 8.91
C SER A 198 28.76 -40.48 8.99
N ASN A 199 28.78 -41.49 8.10
CA ASN A 199 27.89 -42.65 8.09
C ASN A 199 28.12 -43.65 9.25
N GLY A 200 29.07 -43.38 10.14
CA GLY A 200 29.40 -44.24 11.27
C GLY A 200 30.43 -45.34 10.98
N THR A 201 30.88 -45.51 9.73
CA THR A 201 31.98 -46.44 9.41
C THR A 201 33.25 -45.98 10.13
N GLN A 202 33.97 -46.92 10.73
CA GLN A 202 35.24 -46.67 11.40
C GLN A 202 36.26 -47.72 10.95
N ASN A 203 37.44 -47.25 10.56
CA ASN A 203 38.60 -48.10 10.30
C ASN A 203 39.65 -47.81 11.36
N GLU A 204 40.23 -48.86 11.91
CA GLU A 204 41.47 -48.73 12.65
C GLU A 204 42.60 -48.38 11.68
N GLY A 205 43.52 -47.52 12.11
CA GLY A 205 44.63 -47.13 11.26
C GLY A 205 45.49 -48.35 10.92
N GLU A 206 45.95 -48.44 9.67
CA GLU A 206 46.91 -49.45 9.25
C GLU A 206 48.26 -49.16 9.93
N ASN A 207 48.47 -49.81 11.06
CA ASN A 207 49.72 -49.68 11.78
C ASN A 207 50.82 -50.44 11.01
N ASN A 208 51.65 -49.73 10.27
CA ASN A 208 52.85 -50.34 9.70
C ASN A 208 53.74 -50.86 10.84
N ALA A 209 53.98 -52.17 10.87
CA ALA A 209 54.79 -52.82 11.91
C ALA A 209 56.19 -52.19 12.04
N ALA A 210 56.75 -51.69 10.93
CA ALA A 210 58.02 -50.97 10.94
C ALA A 210 57.94 -49.61 11.64
N ALA A 211 56.81 -48.89 11.51
CA ALA A 211 56.61 -47.60 12.19
C ALA A 211 56.42 -47.79 13.70
N LEU A 212 55.71 -48.84 14.12
CA LEU A 212 55.54 -49.19 15.54
C LEU A 212 56.87 -49.59 16.18
N GLN A 213 57.69 -50.38 15.48
CA GLN A 213 59.02 -50.77 15.95
C GLN A 213 59.98 -49.56 16.01
N ALA A 214 59.99 -48.71 14.98
CA ALA A 214 60.84 -47.52 14.95
C ALA A 214 60.50 -46.51 16.06
N ALA A 215 59.23 -46.44 16.46
CA ALA A 215 58.76 -45.57 17.53
C ALA A 215 58.85 -46.17 18.94
N GLY A 216 59.06 -47.49 19.03
CA GLY A 216 58.98 -48.23 20.28
C GLY A 216 57.61 -48.08 20.96
N PHE A 217 56.52 -48.14 20.19
CA PHE A 217 55.16 -48.17 20.72
C PHE A 217 54.69 -49.61 20.89
N SER A 218 54.19 -49.92 22.09
CA SER A 218 53.50 -51.18 22.36
C SER A 218 52.05 -51.16 21.84
N ALA A 219 51.46 -52.34 21.60
CA ALA A 219 50.05 -52.44 21.22
C ALA A 219 49.11 -51.79 22.26
N LEU A 220 49.46 -51.86 23.54
CA LEU A 220 48.73 -51.21 24.63
C LEU A 220 48.79 -49.68 24.54
N GLU A 221 49.97 -49.12 24.24
CA GLU A 221 50.12 -47.67 24.05
C GLU A 221 49.32 -47.17 22.84
N VAL A 222 49.30 -47.92 21.74
CA VAL A 222 48.48 -47.58 20.56
C VAL A 222 46.99 -47.61 20.90
N ALA A 223 46.53 -48.60 21.68
CA ALA A 223 45.14 -48.68 22.13
C ALA A 223 44.76 -47.49 23.03
N GLU A 224 45.65 -47.05 23.93
CA GLU A 224 45.45 -45.85 24.75
C GLU A 224 45.40 -44.58 23.89
N ALA A 225 46.29 -44.44 22.91
CA ALA A 225 46.28 -43.32 21.98
C ALA A 225 44.97 -43.23 21.19
N ARG A 226 44.42 -44.37 20.77
CA ARG A 226 43.12 -44.44 20.08
C ARG A 226 41.97 -43.93 20.93
N GLN A 227 41.99 -44.13 22.25
CA GLN A 227 40.98 -43.59 23.17
C GLN A 227 41.02 -42.06 23.28
N LEU A 228 42.17 -41.45 22.96
CA LEU A 228 42.32 -39.99 22.95
C LEU A 228 41.78 -39.35 21.66
N CYS A 229 41.46 -40.12 20.63
CA CYS A 229 40.89 -39.61 19.39
C CYS A 229 39.53 -38.95 19.63
N ALA A 230 39.41 -37.68 19.26
CA ALA A 230 38.22 -36.88 19.47
C ALA A 230 37.26 -36.99 18.27
N PHE A 231 36.86 -38.21 17.91
CA PHE A 231 35.95 -38.41 16.77
C PHE A 231 34.56 -37.84 17.08
N PRO A 232 33.96 -37.07 16.15
CA PRO A 232 32.57 -36.62 16.30
C PRO A 232 31.60 -37.81 16.33
N ALA A 233 30.44 -37.60 16.95
CA ALA A 233 29.34 -38.56 16.87
C ALA A 233 28.87 -38.70 15.42
N ALA A 234 28.44 -39.91 15.03
CA ALA A 234 27.87 -40.13 13.71
C ALA A 234 26.73 -39.13 13.46
N GLY A 235 26.74 -38.50 12.27
CA GLY A 235 25.66 -37.61 11.86
C GLY A 235 24.36 -38.42 11.76
N ARG A 236 23.24 -37.85 12.24
CA ARG A 236 21.91 -38.41 11.98
C ARG A 236 21.47 -38.07 10.57
#